data_AF-A0A9D4K3S2-F1
#
_entry.id   AF-A0A9D4K3S2-F1
#
_cell.length_a   1.000
_cell.length_b   1.000
_cell.length_c   1.000
_cell.angle_alpha   90.00
_cell.angle_beta   90.00
_cell.angle_gamma   90.00
#
_symmetry.space_group_name_H-M   'P 1'
#
loop_
_entity.id
_entity.type
_entity.pdbx_description
1 polymer ?
#
loop_
_entity_poly.entity_id
_entity_poly.type
_entity_poly.pdbx_seq_one_letter_code
_entity_poly.pdbx_strand_id
1 'polypeptide(L)'
;MHTCMHTYIHTYMHTCMHACMHTHTHTHTRTRTRARARARARARARARTRARTHTHTHTHTHTHTHTHTNIHTYIHTYIHTYIHTYRHTDIHTYIHTYIHTYIHTYIHTYIHTYIHTYIHTYIHTYIHTYIHTHIHTYTHTYIHTYIHTYIHTYIRTYIHTTYIH
;
A
#
# COMPACT_ATOMS: atom_id res chain seq x y z
N MET A 1 -103.92 29.97 -49.77
CA MET A 1 -103.66 29.42 -48.41
C MET A 1 -102.63 28.29 -48.41
N HIS A 2 -102.73 27.30 -49.31
CA HIS A 2 -101.81 26.15 -49.34
C HIS A 2 -100.32 26.50 -49.52
N THR A 3 -100.00 27.44 -50.41
CA THR A 3 -98.62 27.89 -50.67
C THR A 3 -97.98 28.61 -49.49
N CYS A 4 -98.74 29.46 -48.79
CA CYS A 4 -98.28 30.21 -47.61
C CYS A 4 -98.00 29.28 -46.41
N MET A 5 -98.90 28.31 -46.16
CA MET A 5 -98.69 27.26 -45.15
C MET A 5 -97.47 26.41 -45.47
N HIS A 6 -97.29 26.00 -46.74
CA HIS A 6 -96.13 25.22 -47.16
C HIS A 6 -94.81 26.00 -46.99
N THR A 7 -94.75 27.28 -47.37
CA THR A 7 -93.57 28.12 -47.16
C THR A 7 -93.29 28.38 -45.68
N TYR A 8 -94.33 28.55 -44.85
CA TYR A 8 -94.17 28.73 -43.41
C TYR A 8 -93.61 27.47 -42.74
N ILE A 9 -94.18 26.29 -43.02
CA ILE A 9 -93.70 25.02 -42.48
C ILE A 9 -92.27 24.74 -42.98
N HIS A 10 -91.99 24.97 -44.26
CA HIS A 10 -90.65 24.76 -44.82
C HIS A 10 -89.60 25.70 -44.19
N THR A 11 -89.89 26.99 -44.08
CA THR A 11 -88.97 27.96 -43.46
C THR A 11 -88.78 27.71 -41.97
N TYR A 12 -89.84 27.33 -41.25
CA TYR A 12 -89.76 26.96 -39.84
C TYR A 12 -88.93 25.68 -39.62
N MET A 13 -89.20 24.63 -40.41
CA MET A 13 -88.42 23.39 -40.35
C MET A 13 -86.96 23.62 -40.75
N HIS A 14 -86.71 24.41 -41.79
CA HIS A 14 -85.35 24.74 -42.23
C HIS A 14 -84.59 25.56 -41.18
N THR A 15 -85.19 26.59 -40.59
CA THR A 15 -84.55 27.40 -39.53
C THR A 15 -84.31 26.59 -38.26
N CYS A 16 -85.24 25.72 -37.87
CA CYS A 16 -85.08 24.83 -36.72
C CYS A 16 -83.97 23.78 -36.93
N MET A 17 -83.95 23.13 -38.11
CA MET A 17 -82.87 22.20 -38.48
C MET A 17 -81.52 22.91 -38.56
N HIS A 18 -81.46 24.10 -39.15
CA HIS A 18 -80.24 24.89 -39.22
C HIS A 18 -79.74 25.31 -37.83
N ALA A 19 -80.62 25.79 -36.95
CA ALA A 19 -80.29 26.15 -35.57
C ALA A 19 -79.80 24.94 -34.77
N CYS A 20 -80.44 23.77 -34.94
CA CYS A 20 -80.03 22.51 -34.32
C CYS A 20 -78.66 22.04 -34.83
N MET A 21 -78.44 22.00 -36.15
CA MET A 21 -77.15 21.64 -36.73
C MET A 21 -76.04 22.62 -36.33
N HIS A 22 -76.31 23.92 -36.33
CA HIS A 22 -75.36 24.94 -35.91
C HIS A 22 -75.00 24.82 -34.42
N THR A 23 -75.99 24.67 -33.54
CA THR A 23 -75.72 24.47 -32.10
C THR A 23 -75.01 23.15 -31.83
N HIS A 24 -75.37 22.07 -32.52
CA HIS A 24 -74.69 20.77 -32.39
C HIS A 24 -73.24 20.84 -32.87
N THR A 25 -72.99 21.40 -34.06
CA THR A 25 -71.63 21.55 -34.59
C THR A 25 -70.79 22.51 -33.74
N HIS A 26 -71.33 23.64 -33.29
CA HIS A 26 -70.63 24.58 -32.42
C HIS A 26 -70.34 23.98 -31.03
N THR A 27 -71.29 23.29 -30.41
CA THR A 27 -71.07 22.64 -29.12
C THR A 27 -70.06 21.50 -29.25
N HIS A 28 -70.18 20.65 -30.27
CA HIS A 28 -69.24 19.56 -30.54
C HIS A 28 -67.82 20.05 -30.84
N THR A 29 -67.67 21.11 -31.67
CA THR A 29 -66.36 21.71 -31.93
C THR A 29 -65.77 22.37 -30.68
N ARG A 30 -66.59 23.07 -29.87
CA ARG A 30 -66.18 23.68 -28.60
C ARG A 30 -65.78 22.63 -27.54
N THR A 31 -66.52 21.53 -27.41
CA THR A 31 -66.15 20.45 -26.47
C THR A 31 -64.87 19.74 -26.93
N ARG A 32 -64.75 19.45 -28.24
CA ARG A 32 -63.56 18.82 -28.81
C ARG A 32 -62.30 19.70 -28.67
N THR A 33 -62.41 21.01 -28.90
CA THR A 33 -61.29 21.96 -28.72
C THR A 33 -60.89 22.09 -27.25
N ARG A 34 -61.86 22.19 -26.32
CA ARG A 34 -61.59 22.20 -24.88
C ARG A 34 -60.93 20.90 -24.40
N ALA A 35 -61.40 19.74 -24.87
CA ALA A 35 -60.80 18.44 -24.56
C ALA A 35 -59.35 18.36 -25.06
N ARG A 36 -59.10 18.79 -26.30
CA ARG A 36 -57.74 18.86 -26.88
C ARG A 36 -56.83 19.82 -26.10
N ALA A 37 -57.32 20.99 -25.70
CA ALA A 37 -56.56 21.94 -24.89
C ALA A 37 -56.20 21.36 -23.51
N ARG A 38 -57.14 20.70 -22.84
CA ARG A 38 -56.91 20.01 -21.56
C ARG A 38 -55.90 18.87 -21.71
N ALA A 39 -56.01 18.07 -22.77
CA ALA A 39 -55.05 17.00 -23.05
C ALA A 39 -53.64 17.54 -23.28
N ARG A 40 -53.50 18.62 -24.08
CA ARG A 40 -52.22 19.31 -24.31
C ARG A 40 -51.63 19.89 -23.03
N ALA A 41 -52.45 20.53 -22.19
CA ALA A 41 -52.00 21.07 -20.90
C ALA A 41 -51.51 19.97 -19.96
N ARG A 42 -52.25 18.85 -19.86
CA ARG A 42 -51.83 17.67 -19.08
C ARG A 42 -50.53 17.05 -19.60
N ALA A 43 -50.39 16.90 -20.92
CA ALA A 43 -49.17 16.39 -21.53
C ALA A 43 -47.97 17.29 -21.24
N ARG A 44 -48.13 18.62 -21.37
CA ARG A 44 -47.09 19.60 -21.04
C ARG A 44 -46.71 19.57 -19.55
N ALA A 45 -47.69 19.49 -18.66
CA ALA A 45 -47.44 19.37 -17.22
C ALA A 45 -46.65 18.11 -16.90
N ARG A 46 -47.06 16.94 -17.43
CA ARG A 46 -46.35 15.67 -17.25
C ARG A 46 -44.92 15.72 -17.80
N ALA A 47 -44.73 16.30 -18.98
CA ALA A 47 -43.40 16.46 -19.57
C ALA A 47 -42.48 17.34 -18.70
N ARG A 48 -43.01 18.46 -18.18
CA ARG A 48 -42.28 19.34 -17.26
C ARG A 48 -41.90 18.63 -15.96
N THR A 49 -42.85 17.92 -15.34
CA THR A 49 -42.57 17.20 -14.09
C THR A 49 -41.52 16.12 -14.33
N ARG A 50 -41.61 15.36 -15.42
CA ARG A 50 -40.63 14.33 -15.79
C ARG A 50 -39.24 14.91 -16.07
N ALA A 51 -39.16 16.02 -16.79
CA ALA A 51 -37.89 16.70 -17.03
C ALA A 51 -37.27 17.21 -15.73
N ARG A 52 -38.08 17.77 -14.82
CA ARG A 52 -37.62 18.26 -13.52
C ARG A 52 -37.14 17.12 -12.60
N THR A 53 -37.89 16.03 -12.52
CA THR A 53 -37.47 14.88 -11.71
C THR A 53 -36.23 14.23 -12.30
N HIS A 54 -36.14 14.07 -13.62
CA HIS A 54 -34.96 13.52 -14.27
C HIS A 54 -33.72 14.37 -14.00
N THR A 55 -33.80 15.68 -14.21
CA THR A 55 -32.68 16.59 -13.96
C THR A 55 -32.27 16.58 -12.50
N HIS A 56 -33.22 16.71 -11.56
CA HIS A 56 -32.94 16.67 -10.13
C HIS A 56 -32.30 15.36 -9.69
N THR A 57 -32.87 14.21 -10.08
CA THR A 57 -32.31 12.90 -9.72
C THR A 57 -30.96 12.71 -10.35
N HIS A 58 -30.78 13.04 -11.63
CA HIS A 58 -29.48 12.92 -12.29
C HIS A 58 -28.43 13.81 -11.65
N THR A 59 -28.73 15.08 -11.39
CA THR A 59 -27.77 15.98 -10.73
C THR A 59 -27.47 15.51 -9.33
N HIS A 60 -28.48 15.20 -8.52
CA HIS A 60 -28.29 14.76 -7.14
C HIS A 60 -27.49 13.46 -7.08
N THR A 61 -27.88 12.43 -7.82
CA THR A 61 -27.17 11.15 -7.82
C THR A 61 -25.78 11.30 -8.40
N HIS A 62 -25.59 12.04 -9.49
CA HIS A 62 -24.26 12.24 -10.06
C HIS A 62 -23.37 13.04 -9.11
N THR A 63 -23.81 14.18 -8.59
CA THR A 63 -22.98 14.98 -7.68
C THR A 63 -22.73 14.24 -6.39
N HIS A 64 -23.77 13.71 -5.73
CA HIS A 64 -23.62 13.04 -4.45
C HIS A 64 -22.76 11.78 -4.58
N THR A 65 -23.06 10.89 -5.52
CA THR A 65 -22.30 9.65 -5.67
C THR A 65 -20.88 9.95 -6.17
N HIS A 66 -20.70 10.83 -7.16
CA HIS A 66 -19.36 11.12 -7.66
C HIS A 66 -18.49 11.83 -6.63
N THR A 67 -19.00 12.85 -5.93
CA THR A 67 -18.20 13.55 -4.91
C THR A 67 -17.98 12.68 -3.70
N HIS A 68 -19.02 12.04 -3.16
CA HIS A 68 -18.86 11.19 -1.98
C HIS A 68 -17.93 10.01 -2.28
N THR A 69 -18.15 9.28 -3.37
CA THR A 69 -17.33 8.13 -3.70
C THR A 69 -15.91 8.53 -4.07
N ASN A 70 -15.69 9.59 -4.86
CA ASN A 70 -14.32 10.00 -5.17
C ASN A 70 -13.59 10.57 -3.96
N ILE A 71 -14.22 11.41 -3.15
CA ILE A 71 -13.58 11.97 -1.96
C ILE A 71 -13.29 10.86 -0.96
N HIS A 72 -14.26 9.98 -0.69
CA HIS A 72 -14.07 8.86 0.23
C HIS A 72 -12.97 7.93 -0.27
N THR A 73 -12.99 7.54 -1.55
CA THR A 73 -11.99 6.63 -2.11
C THR A 73 -10.62 7.31 -2.11
N TYR A 74 -10.51 8.55 -2.59
CA TYR A 74 -9.24 9.26 -2.63
C TYR A 74 -8.66 9.47 -1.24
N ILE A 75 -9.44 9.97 -0.28
CA ILE A 75 -8.97 10.18 1.10
C ILE A 75 -8.63 8.85 1.75
N HIS A 76 -9.50 7.85 1.67
CA HIS A 76 -9.27 6.55 2.29
C HIS A 76 -8.03 5.90 1.68
N THR A 77 -7.94 5.79 0.36
CA THR A 77 -6.80 5.16 -0.30
C THR A 77 -5.53 5.96 -0.07
N TYR A 78 -5.55 7.29 -0.19
CA TYR A 78 -4.36 8.10 0.03
C TYR A 78 -3.88 8.03 1.48
N ILE A 79 -4.74 8.30 2.46
CA ILE A 79 -4.36 8.30 3.88
C ILE A 79 -4.00 6.89 4.33
N HIS A 80 -4.82 5.89 4.03
CA HIS A 80 -4.55 4.52 4.44
C HIS A 80 -3.24 4.03 3.81
N THR A 81 -3.09 4.15 2.49
CA THR A 81 -1.91 3.62 1.81
C THR A 81 -0.67 4.42 2.20
N TYR A 82 -0.73 5.74 2.25
CA TYR A 82 0.42 6.55 2.63
C TYR A 82 0.82 6.30 4.08
N ILE A 83 -0.09 6.47 5.04
CA ILE A 83 0.25 6.34 6.46
C ILE A 83 0.62 4.90 6.80
N HIS A 84 -0.17 3.92 6.36
CA HIS A 84 0.09 2.52 6.69
C HIS A 84 1.39 2.06 6.05
N THR A 85 1.58 2.28 4.75
CA THR A 85 2.78 1.81 4.06
C THR A 85 3.99 2.56 4.56
N TYR A 86 3.95 3.88 4.66
CA TYR A 86 5.10 4.67 5.10
C TYR A 86 5.51 4.29 6.53
N ARG A 87 4.57 4.29 7.51
CA ARG A 87 4.90 3.90 8.89
C ARG A 87 5.35 2.45 8.99
N HIS A 88 4.65 1.53 8.32
CA HIS A 88 4.99 0.11 8.42
C HIS A 88 6.38 -0.13 7.83
N THR A 89 6.67 0.43 6.67
CA THR A 89 7.95 0.24 5.99
C THR A 89 9.08 0.92 6.77
N ASP A 90 8.89 2.16 7.24
CA ASP A 90 9.92 2.86 8.01
C ASP A 90 10.21 2.16 9.33
N ILE A 91 9.18 1.79 10.09
CA ILE A 91 9.35 1.12 11.39
C ILE A 91 9.99 -0.26 11.18
N HIS A 92 9.49 -1.04 10.22
CA HIS A 92 10.03 -2.35 9.93
C HIS A 92 11.49 -2.25 9.48
N THR A 93 11.81 -1.33 8.57
CA THR A 93 13.17 -1.15 8.06
C THR A 93 14.10 -0.63 9.14
N TYR A 94 13.66 0.32 9.97
CA TYR A 94 14.46 0.83 11.08
C TYR A 94 14.73 -0.27 12.10
N ILE A 95 13.70 -0.98 12.57
CA ILE A 95 13.85 -2.04 13.56
C ILE A 95 14.71 -3.18 12.99
N HIS A 96 14.37 -3.68 11.80
CA HIS A 96 15.10 -4.78 11.19
C HIS A 96 16.56 -4.40 10.94
N THR A 97 16.82 -3.26 10.29
CA THR A 97 18.19 -2.85 9.98
C THR A 97 18.95 -2.53 11.25
N TYR A 98 18.39 -1.75 12.18
CA TYR A 98 19.10 -1.38 13.40
C TYR A 98 19.39 -2.60 14.27
N ILE A 99 18.38 -3.40 14.58
CA ILE A 99 18.55 -4.57 15.46
C ILE A 99 19.42 -5.62 14.79
N HIS A 100 19.13 -5.98 13.54
CA HIS A 100 19.92 -7.01 12.86
C HIS A 100 21.37 -6.56 12.71
N THR A 101 21.61 -5.35 12.23
CA THR A 101 22.99 -4.89 12.00
C THR A 101 23.72 -4.73 13.32
N TYR A 102 23.11 -4.10 14.32
CA TYR A 102 23.74 -3.90 15.63
C TYR A 102 24.03 -5.22 16.32
N ILE A 103 23.03 -6.11 16.46
CA ILE A 103 23.22 -7.40 17.13
C ILE A 103 24.21 -8.25 16.35
N HIS A 104 24.04 -8.39 15.03
CA HIS A 104 24.93 -9.21 14.23
C HIS A 104 26.36 -8.68 14.27
N THR A 105 26.58 -7.39 13.99
CA THR A 105 27.95 -6.85 13.99
C THR A 105 28.54 -6.86 15.39
N TYR A 106 27.83 -6.41 16.42
CA TYR A 106 28.36 -6.36 17.78
C TYR A 106 28.68 -7.76 18.32
N ILE A 107 27.73 -8.70 18.24
CA ILE A 107 27.95 -10.06 18.73
C ILE A 107 29.01 -10.76 17.90
N HIS A 108 28.94 -10.69 16.57
CA HIS A 108 29.91 -11.36 15.71
C HIS A 108 31.31 -10.78 15.92
N THR A 109 31.48 -9.46 15.93
CA THR A 109 32.80 -8.85 16.16
C THR A 109 33.30 -9.12 17.56
N TYR A 110 32.47 -8.99 18.60
CA TYR A 110 32.88 -9.26 19.97
C TYR A 110 33.28 -10.72 20.18
N ILE A 111 32.46 -11.67 19.74
CA ILE A 111 32.76 -13.10 19.85
C ILE A 111 33.99 -13.45 19.01
N HIS A 112 34.05 -13.01 17.75
CA HIS A 112 35.18 -13.31 16.89
C HIS A 112 36.47 -12.71 17.43
N THR A 113 36.48 -11.44 17.84
CA THR A 113 37.69 -10.82 18.41
C THR A 113 38.06 -11.45 19.74
N TYR A 114 37.11 -11.68 20.65
CA TYR A 114 37.41 -12.29 21.95
C TYR A 114 37.94 -13.71 21.78
N ILE A 115 37.27 -14.56 21.02
CA ILE A 115 37.70 -15.95 20.79
C ILE A 115 39.02 -15.97 20.03
N HIS A 116 39.15 -15.21 18.94
CA HIS A 116 40.39 -15.19 18.18
C HIS A 116 41.54 -14.66 19.02
N THR A 117 41.38 -13.53 19.72
CA THR A 117 42.46 -13.00 20.56
C THR A 117 42.77 -13.93 21.69
N TYR A 118 41.79 -14.44 22.43
CA TYR A 118 42.02 -15.35 23.55
C TYR A 118 42.70 -16.64 23.09
N ILE A 119 42.15 -17.33 22.09
CA ILE A 119 42.73 -18.59 21.59
C ILE A 119 44.11 -18.32 20.98
N HIS A 120 44.23 -17.34 20.09
CA HIS A 120 45.51 -17.09 19.43
C HIS A 120 46.56 -16.64 20.43
N THR A 121 46.28 -15.65 21.29
CA THR A 121 47.28 -15.20 22.28
C THR A 121 47.57 -16.29 23.29
N TYR A 122 46.57 -16.92 23.90
CA TYR A 122 46.80 -17.93 24.93
C TYR A 122 47.51 -19.16 24.38
N ILE A 123 47.00 -19.76 23.30
CA ILE A 123 47.61 -20.97 22.73
C ILE A 123 48.98 -20.64 22.13
N HIS A 124 49.09 -19.57 21.33
CA HIS A 124 50.36 -19.23 20.71
C HIS A 124 51.41 -18.87 21.77
N THR A 125 51.07 -18.00 22.74
CA THR A 125 52.04 -17.63 23.79
C THR A 125 52.37 -18.82 24.67
N TYR A 126 51.39 -19.60 25.12
CA TYR A 126 51.65 -20.76 25.98
C TYR A 126 52.48 -21.82 25.27
N ILE A 127 52.09 -22.24 24.06
CA ILE A 127 52.82 -23.25 23.30
C ILE A 127 54.19 -22.72 22.92
N HIS A 128 54.28 -21.51 22.37
CA HIS A 128 55.57 -20.95 21.96
C HIS A 128 56.49 -20.78 23.16
N THR A 129 56.03 -20.17 24.26
CA THR A 129 56.88 -20.00 25.45
C THR A 129 57.23 -21.34 26.07
N TYR A 130 56.28 -22.25 26.28
CA TYR A 130 56.56 -23.55 26.87
C TYR A 130 57.52 -24.37 26.01
N ILE A 131 57.25 -24.55 24.71
CA ILE A 131 58.11 -25.34 23.82
C ILE A 131 59.45 -24.65 23.65
N HIS A 132 59.47 -23.35 23.33
CA HIS A 132 60.72 -22.64 23.09
C HIS A 132 61.57 -22.62 24.37
N THR A 133 61.01 -22.18 25.51
CA THR A 133 61.81 -22.12 26.74
C THR A 133 62.23 -23.52 27.16
N HIS A 134 61.34 -24.50 27.19
CA HIS A 134 61.66 -25.82 27.72
C HIS A 134 62.63 -26.58 26.80
N ILE A 135 62.43 -26.58 25.48
CA ILE A 135 63.34 -27.23 24.56
C ILE A 135 64.66 -26.47 24.50
N HIS A 136 64.63 -25.15 24.32
CA HIS A 136 65.86 -24.35 24.19
C HIS A 136 66.68 -24.40 25.47
N THR A 137 66.08 -24.17 26.64
CA THR A 137 66.83 -24.25 27.90
C THR A 137 67.30 -25.67 28.15
N TYR A 138 66.48 -26.71 27.96
CA TYR A 138 66.91 -28.08 28.22
C TYR A 138 68.02 -28.52 27.27
N THR A 139 67.87 -28.33 25.96
CA THR A 139 68.91 -28.68 24.98
C THR A 139 70.16 -27.84 25.17
N HIS A 140 70.03 -26.52 25.30
CA HIS A 140 71.18 -25.65 25.45
C HIS A 140 71.91 -25.92 26.76
N THR A 141 71.21 -26.00 27.89
CA THR A 141 71.86 -26.27 29.19
C THR A 141 72.44 -27.67 29.21
N TYR A 142 71.70 -28.70 28.79
CA TYR A 142 72.19 -30.08 28.80
C TYR A 142 73.39 -30.25 27.88
N ILE A 143 73.29 -29.83 26.60
CA ILE A 143 74.39 -29.98 25.65
C ILE A 143 75.58 -29.11 26.05
N HIS A 144 75.36 -27.85 26.41
CA HIS A 144 76.46 -26.97 26.80
C HIS A 144 77.12 -27.46 28.08
N THR A 145 76.37 -27.77 29.14
CA THR A 145 76.97 -28.21 30.40
C THR A 145 77.64 -29.57 30.22
N TYR A 146 76.99 -30.53 29.56
CA TYR A 146 77.57 -31.85 29.33
C TYR A 146 78.85 -31.77 28.49
N ILE A 147 78.80 -31.13 27.31
CA ILE A 147 79.98 -31.03 26.45
C ILE A 147 81.08 -30.21 27.12
N HIS A 148 80.75 -29.04 27.69
CA HIS A 148 81.75 -28.19 28.32
C HIS A 148 82.38 -28.89 29.52
N THR A 149 81.59 -29.46 30.44
CA THR A 149 82.15 -30.15 31.60
C THR A 149 82.90 -31.40 31.19
N TYR A 150 82.38 -32.22 30.28
CA TYR A 150 83.04 -33.43 29.82
C TYR A 150 84.36 -33.12 29.12
N ILE A 151 84.36 -32.23 28.13
CA ILE A 151 85.58 -31.85 27.40
C ILE A 151 86.57 -31.16 28.34
N HIS A 152 86.13 -30.19 29.15
CA HIS A 152 87.03 -29.48 30.05
C HIS A 152 87.63 -30.40 31.11
N THR A 153 86.83 -31.26 31.74
CA THR A 153 87.33 -32.21 32.73
C THR A 153 88.22 -33.26 32.08
N TYR A 154 87.83 -33.85 30.95
CA TYR A 154 88.60 -34.87 30.25
C TYR A 154 89.93 -34.34 29.72
N ILE A 155 89.95 -33.16 29.09
CA ILE A 155 91.20 -32.55 28.62
C ILE A 155 92.08 -32.16 29.80
N ARG A 156 91.51 -31.56 30.86
CA ARG A 156 92.27 -31.18 32.06
C ARG A 156 92.88 -32.40 32.74
N THR A 157 92.12 -33.48 32.91
CA THR A 157 92.64 -34.71 33.50
C THR A 157 93.66 -35.37 32.58
N TYR A 158 93.39 -35.47 31.28
CA TYR A 158 94.30 -36.06 30.31
C TYR A 158 95.65 -35.33 30.29
N ILE A 159 95.65 -34.00 30.15
CA ILE A 159 96.88 -33.18 30.17
C ILE A 159 97.60 -33.33 31.51
N HIS A 160 96.86 -33.27 32.63
CA HIS A 160 97.44 -33.46 33.96
C HIS A 160 98.06 -34.86 34.11
N THR A 161 97.48 -35.90 33.55
CA THR A 161 98.03 -37.26 33.63
C THR A 161 99.16 -37.55 32.63
N THR A 162 99.23 -36.82 31.51
CA THR A 162 100.21 -37.08 30.43
C THR A 162 101.42 -36.16 30.43
N TYR A 163 101.32 -34.96 31.02
CA TYR A 163 102.42 -33.97 31.04
C TYR A 163 102.93 -33.63 32.45
N ILE A 164 102.21 -34.02 33.51
CA ILE A 164 102.60 -33.78 34.91
C ILE A 164 103.06 -35.09 35.59
N HIS A 165 103.12 -36.19 34.85
CA HIS A 165 103.86 -37.39 35.22
C HIS A 165 104.92 -37.69 34.18
#